data_AF-C6W079-F1
#
_entry.id   AF-C6W079-F1
#
_cell.length_a   1.000
_cell.length_b   1.000
_cell.length_c   1.000
_cell.angle_alpha   90.00
_cell.angle_beta   90.00
_cell.angle_gamma   90.00
#
_symmetry.space_group_name_H-M   'P 1'
#
loop_
_entity.id
_entity.type
_entity.pdbx_description
1 polymer ?
#
loop_
_entity_poly.entity_id
_entity_poly.type
_entity_poly.pdbx_seq_one_letter_code
_entity_poly.pdbx_strand_id
1 'polypeptide(L)'
;MKVFLASILTLFIFQNAHSQNFKAELRKLNGQVEAAYKSKKLTANEYAKLKKERSAIELAIEKALADDILTPDEKNKIHSKIVRSRKRLAKYKTNREIY
;
A
#
# COMPACT_ATOMS: atom_id res chain seq x y z
N MET A 1 24.81 16.84 49.01
CA MET A 1 25.61 16.73 47.77
C MET A 1 25.43 15.33 47.21
N LYS A 2 25.01 15.21 45.95
CA LYS A 2 25.20 14.06 45.04
C LYS A 2 24.56 12.71 45.42
N VAL A 3 23.38 12.46 44.88
CA VAL A 3 23.14 11.28 44.01
C VAL A 3 22.02 11.61 43.03
N PHE A 4 22.36 12.44 42.04
CA PHE A 4 21.65 12.51 40.76
C PHE A 4 22.10 11.30 39.95
N LEU A 5 21.41 10.15 40.00
CA LEU A 5 21.76 8.98 39.16
C LEU A 5 20.64 7.93 39.14
N ALA A 6 19.38 8.34 38.96
CA ALA A 6 18.26 7.39 38.86
C ALA A 6 17.25 7.78 37.77
N SER A 7 17.72 8.15 36.57
CA SER A 7 16.81 8.57 35.48
C SER A 7 17.21 8.12 34.07
N ILE A 8 18.08 7.11 33.91
CA ILE A 8 18.56 6.65 32.59
C ILE A 8 18.16 5.18 32.29
N LEU A 9 17.08 4.69 32.88
CA LEU A 9 16.50 3.37 32.63
C LEU A 9 15.00 3.61 32.80
N THR A 10 14.09 3.54 31.84
CA THR A 10 13.97 2.73 30.63
C THR A 10 12.89 3.40 29.77
N LEU A 11 13.25 4.31 28.88
CA LEU A 11 12.34 4.69 27.80
C LEU A 11 12.55 3.72 26.63
N PHE A 12 12.23 2.44 26.85
CA PHE A 12 11.96 1.51 25.75
C PHE A 12 10.64 1.96 25.13
N ILE A 13 10.76 2.97 24.26
CA ILE A 13 9.69 3.34 23.34
C ILE A 13 9.43 2.07 22.53
N PHE A 14 8.31 1.43 22.82
CA PHE A 14 7.72 0.37 22.01
C PHE A 14 7.58 0.92 20.58
N GLN A 15 8.59 0.69 19.75
CA GLN A 15 8.42 0.82 18.31
C GLN A 15 7.49 -0.32 17.91
N ASN A 16 6.20 -0.01 17.87
CA ASN A 16 5.20 -0.83 17.23
C ASN A 16 5.62 -0.98 15.77
N ALA A 17 6.43 -2.00 15.50
CA ALA A 17 6.73 -2.47 14.17
C ALA A 17 5.44 -3.07 13.61
N HIS A 18 4.49 -2.21 13.23
CA HIS A 18 3.42 -2.59 12.33
C HIS A 18 4.11 -2.98 11.01
N SER A 19 4.41 -4.27 10.84
CA SER A 19 4.90 -4.75 9.56
C SER A 19 3.83 -4.44 8.52
N GLN A 20 4.10 -3.53 7.59
CA GLN A 20 3.19 -3.25 6.49
C GLN A 20 3.00 -4.53 5.66
N ASN A 21 1.79 -5.08 5.68
CA ASN A 21 1.46 -6.25 4.88
C ASN A 21 0.94 -5.81 3.51
N PHE A 22 1.87 -5.49 2.61
CA PHE A 22 1.55 -4.99 1.27
C PHE A 22 0.73 -5.98 0.44
N LYS A 23 0.94 -7.30 0.61
CA LYS A 23 0.13 -8.33 -0.06
C LYS A 23 -1.33 -8.27 0.39
N ALA A 24 -1.59 -8.12 1.69
CA ALA A 24 -2.94 -7.97 2.20
C ALA A 24 -3.61 -6.67 1.74
N GLU A 25 -2.87 -5.56 1.71
CA GLU A 25 -3.37 -4.28 1.18
C GLU A 25 -3.72 -4.36 -0.31
N LEU A 26 -2.84 -4.97 -1.12
CA LEU A 26 -3.08 -5.17 -2.54
C LEU A 26 -4.29 -6.08 -2.79
N ARG A 27 -4.44 -7.15 -2.01
CA ARG A 27 -5.61 -8.04 -2.07
C ARG A 27 -6.90 -7.30 -1.75
N LYS A 28 -6.90 -6.46 -0.71
CA LYS A 28 -8.06 -5.63 -0.35
C LYS A 28 -8.41 -4.65 -1.47
N LEU A 29 -7.41 -3.96 -2.03
CA LEU A 29 -7.60 -3.05 -3.17
C LEU A 29 -8.18 -3.81 -4.37
N ASN A 30 -7.65 -4.98 -4.70
CA ASN A 30 -8.12 -5.81 -5.80
C ASN A 30 -9.60 -6.18 -5.62
N GLY A 31 -10.00 -6.60 -4.41
CA GLY A 31 -11.41 -6.87 -4.11
C GLY A 31 -12.32 -5.66 -4.34
N GLN A 32 -11.85 -4.45 -4.02
CA GLN A 32 -12.59 -3.21 -4.28
C GLN A 32 -12.70 -2.89 -5.78
N VAL A 33 -11.64 -3.15 -6.55
CA VAL A 33 -11.65 -2.97 -8.02
C VAL A 33 -12.64 -3.95 -8.66
N GLU A 34 -12.58 -5.23 -8.30
CA GLU A 34 -13.48 -6.26 -8.81
C GLU A 34 -14.94 -5.95 -8.47
N ALA A 35 -15.22 -5.55 -7.23
CA ALA A 35 -16.57 -5.14 -6.82
C ALA A 35 -17.07 -3.90 -7.58
N ALA A 36 -16.21 -2.91 -7.82
CA ALA A 36 -16.55 -1.72 -8.59
C ALA A 36 -16.83 -2.05 -10.07
N TYR A 37 -16.08 -2.96 -10.67
CA TYR A 37 -16.33 -3.42 -12.04
C TYR A 37 -17.64 -4.21 -12.15
N LYS A 38 -17.86 -5.17 -11.24
CA LYS A 38 -19.10 -5.97 -11.20
C LYS A 38 -20.35 -5.10 -11.00
N SER A 39 -20.23 -4.03 -10.21
CA SER A 39 -21.32 -3.05 -10.01
C SER A 39 -21.42 -1.99 -11.11
N LYS A 40 -20.74 -2.17 -12.26
CA LYS A 40 -20.73 -1.26 -13.41
C LYS A 40 -20.28 0.18 -13.07
N LYS A 41 -19.54 0.34 -11.97
CA LYS A 41 -18.93 1.63 -11.58
C LYS A 41 -17.62 1.90 -12.31
N LEU A 42 -17.05 0.90 -12.96
CA LEU A 42 -15.89 1.01 -13.84
C LEU A 42 -16.26 0.57 -15.25
N THR A 43 -15.71 1.25 -16.24
CA THR A 43 -15.67 0.77 -17.62
C THR A 43 -14.65 -0.37 -17.78
N ALA A 44 -14.73 -1.10 -18.90
CA ALA A 44 -13.75 -2.15 -19.20
C ALA A 44 -12.32 -1.59 -19.32
N ASN A 45 -12.17 -0.39 -19.90
CA ASN A 45 -10.87 0.27 -20.05
C ASN A 45 -10.27 0.68 -18.70
N GLU A 46 -11.07 1.28 -17.82
CA GLU A 46 -10.64 1.67 -16.46
C GLU A 46 -10.26 0.45 -15.62
N TYR A 47 -11.04 -0.62 -15.71
CA TYR A 47 -10.74 -1.89 -15.07
C TYR A 47 -9.43 -2.50 -15.59
N ALA A 48 -9.22 -2.49 -16.91
CA ALA A 48 -7.97 -2.97 -17.51
C ALA A 48 -6.75 -2.15 -17.04
N LYS A 49 -6.88 -0.82 -16.93
CA LYS A 49 -5.83 0.06 -16.39
C LYS A 49 -5.50 -0.30 -14.94
N LEU A 50 -6.51 -0.47 -14.08
CA LEU A 50 -6.32 -0.87 -12.69
C LEU A 50 -5.70 -2.27 -12.54
N LYS A 51 -6.04 -3.22 -13.43
CA LYS A 51 -5.38 -4.53 -13.50
C LYS A 51 -3.89 -4.45 -13.85
N LYS A 52 -3.52 -3.57 -14.79
CA LYS A 52 -2.11 -3.32 -15.12
C LYS A 52 -1.37 -2.73 -13.92
N GLU A 53 -1.97 -1.77 -13.21
CA GLU A 53 -1.39 -1.22 -11.99
C GLU A 53 -1.20 -2.28 -10.90
N ARG A 54 -2.19 -3.15 -10.68
CA ARG A 54 -2.09 -4.27 -9.74
C ARG A 54 -0.87 -5.13 -10.04
N SER A 55 -0.70 -5.54 -11.30
CA SER A 55 0.41 -6.40 -11.74
C SER A 55 1.77 -5.70 -11.52
N ALA A 56 1.84 -4.39 -11.74
CA ALA A 56 3.05 -3.61 -11.47
C ALA A 56 3.36 -3.46 -9.96
N ILE A 57 2.33 -3.42 -9.10
CA ILE A 57 2.52 -3.41 -7.65
C ILE A 57 2.97 -4.78 -7.16
N GLU A 58 2.38 -5.85 -7.66
CA GLU A 58 2.73 -7.24 -7.34
C GLU A 58 4.20 -7.51 -7.67
N LEU A 59 4.64 -7.15 -8.88
CA LEU A 59 6.05 -7.25 -9.26
C LEU A 59 6.98 -6.42 -8.35
N ALA A 60 6.55 -5.24 -7.90
CA ALA A 60 7.35 -4.43 -6.99
C ALA A 60 7.47 -5.07 -5.60
N ILE A 61 6.40 -5.71 -5.12
CA ILE A 61 6.41 -6.47 -3.86
C ILE A 61 7.33 -7.70 -4.00
N GLU A 62 7.24 -8.44 -5.10
CA GLU A 62 8.08 -9.61 -5.34
C GLU A 62 9.57 -9.24 -5.39
N LYS A 63 9.91 -8.18 -6.11
CA LYS A 63 11.30 -7.69 -6.18
C LYS A 63 11.84 -7.27 -4.82
N ALA A 64 11.04 -6.54 -4.04
CA ALA A 64 11.45 -6.08 -2.70
C ALA A 64 11.50 -7.21 -1.66
N LEU A 65 10.91 -8.37 -1.94
CA LEU A 65 10.95 -9.56 -1.08
C LEU A 65 11.99 -10.58 -1.58
N ALA A 66 12.73 -10.30 -2.65
CA ALA A 66 13.63 -11.28 -3.26
C ALA A 66 14.84 -11.61 -2.38
N ASP A 67 15.27 -10.68 -1.54
CA ASP A 67 16.41 -10.78 -0.63
C ASP A 67 15.98 -10.85 0.86
N ASP A 68 14.68 -11.05 1.12
CA ASP A 68 14.05 -11.05 2.45
C ASP A 68 14.25 -9.75 3.26
N ILE A 69 14.74 -8.66 2.66
CA ILE A 69 15.00 -7.38 3.33
C ILE A 69 14.20 -6.26 2.66
N LEU A 70 13.11 -5.83 3.29
CA LEU A 70 12.35 -4.67 2.80
C LEU A 70 12.95 -3.35 3.32
N THR A 71 13.66 -2.63 2.45
CA THR A 71 14.22 -1.31 2.78
C THR A 71 13.12 -0.24 2.95
N PRO A 72 13.38 0.86 3.68
CA PRO A 72 12.43 1.96 3.80
C PRO A 72 12.01 2.57 2.46
N ASP A 73 12.95 2.67 1.50
CA ASP A 73 12.66 3.20 0.17
C ASP A 73 11.71 2.29 -0.61
N GLU A 74 11.90 0.96 -0.55
CA GLU A 74 11.01 -0.01 -1.18
C GLU A 74 9.61 -0.01 -0.54
N LYS A 75 9.54 0.06 0.79
CA LYS A 75 8.27 0.26 1.53
C LYS A 75 7.54 1.47 0.98
N ASN A 76 8.23 2.61 0.88
CA ASN A 76 7.65 3.86 0.40
C ASN A 76 7.22 3.79 -1.07
N LYS A 77 8.02 3.15 -1.92
CA LYS A 77 7.70 2.93 -3.34
C LYS A 77 6.45 2.07 -3.51
N ILE A 78 6.37 0.94 -2.83
CA ILE A 78 5.21 0.03 -2.87
C ILE A 78 3.98 0.75 -2.32
N HIS A 79 4.09 1.38 -1.16
CA HIS A 79 3.01 2.13 -0.52
C HIS A 79 2.48 3.22 -1.46
N SER A 80 3.35 4.02 -2.06
CA SER A 80 2.98 5.09 -2.98
C SER A 80 2.25 4.56 -4.21
N LYS A 81 2.61 3.38 -4.72
CA LYS A 81 1.90 2.75 -5.84
C LYS A 81 0.48 2.32 -5.43
N ILE A 82 0.33 1.69 -4.26
CA ILE A 82 -0.98 1.31 -3.71
C ILE A 82 -1.87 2.54 -3.51
N VAL A 83 -1.35 3.60 -2.89
CA VAL A 83 -2.09 4.86 -2.67
C VAL A 83 -2.52 5.49 -3.99
N ARG A 84 -1.64 5.53 -4.99
CA ARG A 84 -1.97 6.07 -6.31
C ARG A 84 -3.09 5.27 -6.99
N SER A 85 -3.02 3.94 -6.94
CA SER A 85 -4.05 3.08 -7.53
C SER A 85 -5.40 3.23 -6.80
N ARG A 86 -5.38 3.36 -5.47
CA ARG A 86 -6.57 3.65 -4.66
C ARG A 86 -7.22 5.00 -5.03
N LYS A 87 -6.40 6.06 -5.20
CA LYS A 87 -6.87 7.38 -5.66
C LYS A 87 -7.49 7.30 -7.05
N ARG A 88 -6.86 6.55 -7.97
CA ARG A 88 -7.40 6.33 -9.32
C ARG A 88 -8.74 5.60 -9.30
N LEU A 89 -8.85 4.53 -8.51
CA LEU A 89 -10.11 3.80 -8.30
C LEU A 89 -11.20 4.73 -7.72
N ALA A 90 -10.86 5.62 -6.79
CA ALA A 90 -11.81 6.61 -6.27
C ALA A 90 -12.28 7.57 -7.36
N LYS A 91 -11.35 8.07 -8.20
CA LYS A 91 -11.66 8.93 -9.34
C LYS A 91 -12.59 8.25 -10.33
N TYR A 92 -12.30 7.03 -10.76
CA TYR A 92 -13.13 6.31 -11.74
C TYR A 92 -14.55 6.02 -11.22
N LYS A 93 -14.70 5.81 -9.91
CA LYS A 93 -16.02 5.62 -9.29
C LYS A 93 -16.90 6.87 -9.33
N THR A 94 -16.32 8.07 -9.36
CA THR A 94 -17.07 9.34 -9.27
C THR A 94 -17.12 10.09 -10.60
N ASN A 95 -16.03 10.08 -11.35
CA ASN A 95 -15.86 10.83 -12.58
C ASN A 95 -15.15 9.94 -13.60
N ARG A 96 -15.95 9.08 -14.26
CA ARG A 96 -15.51 8.16 -15.33
C ARG A 96 -14.61 8.93 -16.31
N GLU A 97 -13.57 8.28 -16.83
CA GLU A 97 -12.75 8.90 -17.88
C GLU A 97 -13.64 9.22 -19.08
N ILE A 98 -13.73 10.52 -19.41
CA ILE A 98 -14.33 11.02 -20.64
C ILE A 98 -13.24 10.86 -21.73
N TYR A 99 -13.56 10.13 -22.80
CA TYR A 99 -12.68 9.89 -23.95
C TYR A 99 -13.07 10.80 -25.11
#